data_AF-A0A7Y2NWE6-F1
#
_entry.id   AF-A0A7Y2NWE6-F1
#
_cell.length_a   1.000
_cell.length_b   1.000
_cell.length_c   1.000
_cell.angle_alpha   90.00
_cell.angle_beta   90.00
_cell.angle_gamma   90.00
#
_symmetry.space_group_name_H-M   'P 1'
#
loop_
_entity.id
_entity.type
_entity.pdbx_description
1 polymer ?
#
loop_
_entity_poly.entity_id
_entity_poly.type
_entity_poly.pdbx_seq_one_letter_code
_entity_poly.pdbx_strand_id
1 'polypeptide(L)'
;MTPSHTRMALLLRALLLAGFIGAAVHIDWHLARPGPHRLSFDLSYHWLSAVPVFALMAWYAARTWPRRPVVAALALIGAGALLGQAVVPAGEMLMSGQSWSEVMRPIRVESFREFIAAGLLTSTVVLLWVRRASSART
;
A
#
# COMPACT_ATOMS: atom_id res chain seq x y z
N MET A 1 11.33 -29.05 -10.03
CA MET A 1 11.42 -27.58 -10.21
C MET A 1 12.70 -27.10 -9.56
N THR A 2 13.56 -26.42 -10.31
CA THR A 2 14.84 -25.89 -9.79
C THR A 2 14.57 -24.76 -8.77
N PRO A 3 15.38 -24.64 -7.70
CA PRO A 3 15.22 -23.60 -6.66
C PRO A 3 15.16 -22.15 -7.19
N SER A 4 15.65 -21.90 -8.40
CA SER A 4 15.63 -20.58 -9.06
C SER A 4 14.22 -20.12 -9.46
N HIS A 5 13.36 -21.03 -9.93
CA HIS A 5 12.03 -20.66 -10.42
C HIS A 5 11.10 -20.22 -9.28
N THR A 6 11.22 -20.85 -8.11
CA THR A 6 10.43 -20.49 -6.92
C THR A 6 10.81 -19.11 -6.38
N ARG A 7 12.11 -18.75 -6.38
CA ARG A 7 12.57 -17.42 -5.95
C ARG A 7 12.10 -16.32 -6.90
N MET A 8 12.19 -16.56 -8.21
CA MET A 8 11.70 -15.61 -9.21
C MET A 8 10.19 -15.36 -9.07
N ALA A 9 9.40 -16.43 -8.88
CA ALA A 9 7.96 -16.31 -8.70
C ALA A 9 7.59 -15.53 -7.43
N LEU A 10 8.31 -15.73 -6.33
CA LEU A 10 8.10 -14.97 -5.09
C LEU A 10 8.46 -13.49 -5.25
N LEU A 11 9.58 -13.20 -5.92
CA LEU A 11 9.99 -11.82 -6.20
C LEU A 11 8.95 -11.12 -7.06
N LEU A 12 8.51 -11.75 -8.15
CA LEU A 12 7.49 -11.20 -9.04
C LEU A 12 6.19 -10.89 -8.27
N ARG A 13 5.75 -11.80 -7.40
CA ARG A 13 4.57 -11.58 -6.55
C ARG A 13 4.76 -10.42 -5.59
N ALA A 14 5.94 -10.31 -4.96
CA ALA A 14 6.24 -9.20 -4.07
C ALA A 14 6.22 -7.85 -4.82
N LEU A 15 6.78 -7.81 -6.03
CA LEU A 15 6.74 -6.62 -6.89
C LEU A 15 5.31 -6.25 -7.29
N LEU A 16 4.49 -7.22 -7.70
CA LEU A 16 3.09 -6.98 -8.04
C LEU A 16 2.29 -6.47 -6.84
N LEU A 17 2.53 -7.01 -5.64
CA LEU A 17 1.87 -6.56 -4.42
C LEU A 17 2.31 -5.16 -4.02
N ALA A 18 3.61 -4.85 -4.12
CA ALA A 18 4.10 -3.49 -3.89
C ALA A 18 3.48 -2.51 -4.90
N GLY A 19 3.41 -2.88 -6.18
CA GLY A 19 2.75 -2.11 -7.23
C GLY A 19 1.26 -1.89 -6.94
N PHE A 20 0.55 -2.91 -6.48
CA PHE A 20 -0.85 -2.81 -6.06
C PHE A 20 -1.05 -1.81 -4.92
N ILE A 21 -0.19 -1.85 -3.89
CA ILE A 21 -0.23 -0.88 -2.79
C ILE A 21 0.07 0.53 -3.30
N GLY A 22 1.07 0.70 -4.17
CA GLY A 22 1.39 2.00 -4.77
C GLY A 22 0.24 2.56 -5.60
N ALA A 23 -0.45 1.71 -6.36
CA ALA A 23 -1.66 2.08 -7.09
C ALA A 23 -2.79 2.48 -6.12
N ALA A 24 -2.98 1.74 -5.03
CA ALA A 24 -3.99 2.07 -4.03
C ALA A 24 -3.72 3.42 -3.34
N VAL A 25 -2.46 3.71 -2.98
CA VAL A 25 -2.05 5.02 -2.47
C VAL A 25 -2.36 6.12 -3.47
N HIS A 26 -2.09 5.89 -4.76
CA HIS A 26 -2.35 6.87 -5.80
C HIS A 26 -3.86 7.09 -6.04
N ILE A 27 -4.65 6.01 -6.02
CA ILE A 27 -6.10 6.07 -6.11
C ILE A 27 -6.68 6.84 -4.92
N ASP A 28 -6.22 6.54 -3.71
CA ASP A 28 -6.64 7.23 -2.49
C ASP A 28 -6.41 8.74 -2.58
N TRP A 29 -5.26 9.17 -3.11
CA TRP A 29 -5.03 10.58 -3.41
C TRP A 29 -6.11 11.19 -4.31
N HIS A 30 -6.54 10.49 -5.37
CA HIS A 30 -7.61 10.99 -6.24
C HIS A 30 -8.97 11.00 -5.55
N LEU A 31 -9.25 10.02 -4.68
CA LEU A 31 -10.46 10.00 -3.86
C LEU A 31 -10.52 11.19 -2.89
N ALA A 32 -9.39 11.55 -2.29
CA ALA A 32 -9.27 12.65 -1.34
C ALA A 32 -9.21 14.04 -1.99
N ARG A 33 -8.65 14.12 -3.20
CA ARG A 33 -8.35 15.40 -3.85
C ARG A 33 -9.64 16.17 -4.16
N PRO A 34 -9.79 17.43 -3.68
CA PRO A 34 -10.87 18.30 -4.08
C PRO A 34 -10.64 18.86 -5.49
N GLY A 35 -11.71 19.02 -6.27
CA GLY A 35 -11.71 19.83 -7.48
C GLY A 35 -12.40 19.23 -8.71
N PRO A 36 -12.46 19.99 -9.82
CA PRO A 36 -13.20 19.63 -11.04
C PRO A 36 -12.47 18.63 -11.95
N HIS A 37 -11.36 18.03 -11.51
CA HIS A 37 -10.68 17.01 -12.30
C HIS A 37 -11.56 15.76 -12.39
N ARG A 38 -11.58 15.12 -13.57
CA ARG A 38 -12.42 13.94 -13.87
C ARG A 38 -12.25 12.73 -12.93
N LEU A 39 -11.23 12.72 -12.06
CA LEU A 39 -10.94 11.65 -11.09
C LEU A 39 -10.97 12.14 -9.63
N SER A 40 -11.37 13.38 -9.36
CA SER A 40 -11.44 13.94 -8.00
C SER A 40 -12.82 13.67 -7.40
N PHE A 41 -12.87 13.10 -6.20
CA PHE A 41 -14.14 12.72 -5.55
C PHE A 41 -14.42 13.45 -4.23
N ASP A 42 -13.43 14.11 -3.62
CA ASP A 42 -13.58 14.88 -2.37
C ASP A 42 -14.25 14.08 -1.22
N LEU A 43 -13.87 12.81 -1.08
CA LEU A 43 -14.47 11.91 -0.09
C LEU A 43 -13.80 12.08 1.28
N SER A 44 -14.53 12.53 2.29
CA SER A 44 -14.02 12.70 3.67
C SER A 44 -13.47 11.42 4.32
N TYR A 45 -13.87 10.25 3.82
CA TYR A 45 -13.46 8.94 4.37
C TYR A 45 -12.73 8.08 3.32
N HIS A 46 -12.00 8.71 2.40
CA HIS A 46 -11.23 8.03 1.34
C HIS A 46 -10.30 6.93 1.91
N TRP A 47 -9.71 7.19 3.07
CA TRP A 47 -8.78 6.30 3.78
C TRP A 47 -9.40 4.95 4.18
N LEU A 48 -10.74 4.81 4.20
CA LEU A 48 -11.39 3.51 4.44
C LEU A 48 -11.03 2.47 3.36
N SER A 49 -10.65 2.92 2.16
CA SER A 49 -10.13 2.05 1.10
C SER A 49 -8.83 1.32 1.51
N ALA A 50 -8.09 1.82 2.50
CA ALA A 50 -6.91 1.15 3.05
C ALA A 50 -7.27 -0.18 3.74
N VAL A 51 -8.46 -0.30 4.33
CA VAL A 51 -8.85 -1.48 5.11
C VAL A 51 -8.75 -2.78 4.29
N PRO A 52 -9.47 -2.94 3.15
CA PRO A 52 -9.36 -4.16 2.37
C PRO A 52 -7.96 -4.39 1.79
N VAL A 53 -7.26 -3.32 1.39
CA VAL A 53 -5.91 -3.39 0.79
C VAL A 53 -4.90 -3.96 1.78
N PHE A 54 -4.83 -3.39 2.99
CA PHE A 54 -3.86 -3.77 4.00
C PHE A 54 -4.26 -5.05 4.72
N ALA A 55 -5.56 -5.34 4.88
CA ALA A 55 -6.01 -6.61 5.41
C ALA A 55 -5.57 -7.78 4.53
N LEU A 56 -5.79 -7.67 3.22
CA LEU A 56 -5.37 -8.70 2.26
C LEU A 56 -3.85 -8.87 2.24
N MET A 57 -3.11 -7.77 2.24
CA MET A 57 -1.64 -7.79 2.26
C MET A 57 -1.10 -8.44 3.54
N ALA A 58 -1.58 -8.03 4.72
CA ALA A 58 -1.12 -8.55 6.00
C ALA A 58 -1.46 -10.04 6.15
N TRP A 59 -2.66 -10.45 5.72
CA TRP A 59 -3.04 -11.85 5.66
C TRP A 59 -2.12 -12.65 4.73
N TYR A 60 -1.85 -12.13 3.52
CA TYR A 60 -0.97 -12.77 2.56
C TYR A 60 0.46 -12.90 3.11
N ALA A 61 0.98 -11.86 3.75
CA ALA A 61 2.30 -11.86 4.37
C ALA A 61 2.41 -12.92 5.47
N ALA A 62 1.36 -13.05 6.30
CA ALA A 62 1.30 -14.06 7.35
C ALA A 62 1.27 -15.51 6.82
N ARG A 63 0.58 -15.74 5.69
CA ARG A 63 0.52 -17.05 5.04
C ARG A 63 1.82 -17.42 4.32
N THR A 64 2.46 -16.45 3.68
CA THR A 64 3.62 -16.69 2.81
C THR A 64 4.93 -16.70 3.58
N TRP A 65 5.08 -15.85 4.61
CA TRP A 65 6.30 -15.74 5.42
C TRP A 65 6.02 -15.92 6.92
N PRO A 66 5.55 -17.10 7.36
CA PRO A 66 5.09 -17.32 8.74
C PRO A 66 6.19 -17.12 9.80
N ARG A 67 7.47 -17.23 9.42
CA ARG A 67 8.60 -16.99 10.34
C ARG A 67 8.82 -15.51 10.66
N ARG A 68 8.50 -14.61 9.72
CA ARG A 68 8.75 -13.15 9.82
C ARG A 68 7.64 -12.34 9.15
N PRO A 69 6.37 -12.51 9.54
CA PRO A 69 5.24 -11.95 8.81
C PRO A 69 5.18 -10.42 8.93
N VAL A 70 5.57 -9.87 10.08
CA VAL A 70 5.66 -8.42 10.32
C VAL A 70 6.68 -7.78 9.37
N VAL A 71 7.88 -8.35 9.27
CA VAL A 71 8.94 -7.81 8.40
C VAL A 71 8.51 -7.87 6.93
N ALA A 72 7.90 -8.97 6.50
CA ALA A 72 7.39 -9.10 5.14
C ALA A 72 6.30 -8.06 4.83
N ALA A 73 5.34 -7.86 5.76
CA ALA A 73 4.29 -6.87 5.61
C ALA A 73 4.86 -5.44 5.52
N LEU A 74 5.77 -5.07 6.43
CA LEU A 74 6.42 -3.76 6.41
C LEU A 74 7.24 -3.52 5.14
N ALA A 75 7.94 -4.54 4.64
CA ALA A 75 8.69 -4.43 3.39
C ALA A 75 7.77 -4.17 2.19
N LEU A 76 6.63 -4.89 2.10
CA LEU A 76 5.63 -4.68 1.04
C LEU A 76 4.99 -3.30 1.14
N ILE A 77 4.56 -2.89 2.34
CA ILE A 77 3.99 -1.56 2.59
C ILE A 77 5.01 -0.49 2.22
N GLY A 78 6.24 -0.58 2.71
CA GLY A 78 7.28 0.41 2.45
C GLY A 78 7.60 0.55 0.95
N ALA A 79 7.71 -0.57 0.24
CA ALA A 79 7.90 -0.55 -1.21
C ALA A 79 6.71 0.09 -1.95
N GLY A 80 5.48 -0.27 -1.58
CA GLY A 80 4.27 0.32 -2.17
C GLY A 80 4.11 1.81 -1.86
N ALA A 81 4.39 2.22 -0.62
CA ALA A 81 4.38 3.62 -0.20
C ALA A 81 5.40 4.44 -0.99
N LEU A 82 6.62 3.92 -1.19
CA LEU A 82 7.63 4.57 -2.02
C LEU A 82 7.16 4.72 -3.48
N LEU A 83 6.52 3.68 -4.04
CA LEU A 83 5.99 3.74 -5.40
C LEU A 83 4.89 4.80 -5.53
N GLY A 84 3.89 4.77 -4.63
CA GLY A 84 2.74 5.67 -4.68
C GLY A 84 3.04 7.12 -4.31
N GLN A 85 3.96 7.34 -3.37
CA GLN A 85 4.25 8.68 -2.81
C GLN A 85 5.47 9.36 -3.43
N ALA A 86 6.35 8.62 -4.12
CA ALA A 86 7.54 9.20 -4.74
C ALA A 86 7.62 8.92 -6.25
N VAL A 87 7.56 7.65 -6.66
CA VAL A 87 7.78 7.27 -8.06
C VAL A 87 6.65 7.77 -8.96
N VAL A 88 5.40 7.58 -8.57
CA VAL A 88 4.24 8.07 -9.36
C VAL A 88 4.23 9.60 -9.44
N PRO A 89 4.35 10.36 -8.33
CA PRO A 89 4.52 11.82 -8.37
C PRO A 89 5.67 12.31 -9.24
N ALA A 90 6.83 11.65 -9.20
CA ALA A 90 7.95 12.00 -10.08
C ALA A 90 7.59 11.79 -11.56
N GLY A 91 6.84 10.73 -11.88
CA GLY A 91 6.29 10.51 -13.22
C GLY A 91 5.32 11.63 -13.64
N GLU A 92 4.40 12.03 -12.77
CA GLU A 92 3.48 13.15 -13.04
C GLU A 92 4.24 14.46 -13.29
N MET A 93 5.28 14.74 -12.51
CA MET A 93 6.15 15.91 -12.66
C MET A 93 6.78 15.94 -14.06
N LEU A 94 7.37 14.82 -14.49
CA LEU A 94 8.00 14.68 -15.80
C LEU A 94 6.99 14.82 -16.95
N MET A 95 5.76 14.33 -16.78
CA MET A 95 4.75 14.32 -17.83
C MET A 95 3.96 15.63 -17.95
N SER A 96 3.77 16.35 -16.84
CA SER A 96 2.94 17.57 -16.78
C SER A 96 3.74 18.86 -16.78
N GLY A 97 5.06 18.80 -16.53
CA GLY A 97 5.91 19.97 -16.36
C GLY A 97 5.68 20.73 -15.05
N GLN A 98 4.83 20.20 -14.15
CA GLN A 98 4.63 20.75 -12.81
C GLN A 98 5.90 20.62 -11.97
N SER A 99 6.07 21.50 -11.00
CA SER A 99 7.11 21.40 -9.98
C SER A 99 6.77 20.35 -8.92
N TRP A 100 7.78 19.89 -8.18
CA TRP A 100 7.59 18.92 -7.09
C TRP A 100 6.59 19.40 -6.03
N SER A 101 6.60 20.69 -5.68
CA SER A 101 5.68 21.28 -4.69
C SER A 101 4.23 21.33 -5.18
N GLU A 102 4.01 21.52 -6.48
CA GLU A 102 2.68 21.46 -7.11
C GLU A 102 2.13 20.04 -7.18
N VAL A 103 3.00 19.06 -7.39
CA VAL A 103 2.63 17.64 -7.41
C VAL A 103 2.44 17.11 -5.98
N MET A 104 3.26 17.55 -5.03
CA MET A 104 3.25 17.13 -3.61
C MET A 104 2.53 18.15 -2.72
N ARG A 105 1.35 18.58 -3.14
CA ARG A 105 0.52 19.54 -2.38
C ARG A 105 0.26 19.01 -0.95
N PRO A 106 0.07 19.89 0.04
CA PRO A 106 -0.18 19.48 1.43
C PRO A 106 -1.28 18.43 1.58
N ILE A 107 -2.37 18.56 0.81
CA ILE A 107 -3.48 17.61 0.83
C ILE A 107 -3.07 16.19 0.39
N ARG A 108 -2.12 16.03 -0.54
CA ARG A 108 -1.61 14.71 -0.95
C ARG A 108 -0.83 14.06 0.17
N VAL A 109 0.01 14.85 0.84
CA VAL A 109 0.79 14.37 1.98
C VAL A 109 -0.13 13.96 3.13
N GLU A 110 -1.19 14.74 3.38
CA GLU A 110 -2.15 14.42 4.43
C GLU A 110 -2.97 13.17 4.10
N SER A 111 -3.52 13.08 2.89
CA SER A 111 -4.28 11.89 2.43
C SER A 111 -3.43 10.62 2.54
N PHE A 112 -2.16 10.70 2.12
CA PHE A 112 -1.20 9.62 2.25
C PHE A 112 -0.98 9.20 3.71
N ARG A 113 -0.86 10.14 4.64
CA ARG A 113 -0.69 9.84 6.07
C ARG A 113 -1.91 9.11 6.63
N GLU A 114 -3.11 9.58 6.33
CA GLU A 114 -4.35 8.97 6.77
C GLU A 114 -4.47 7.52 6.24
N PHE A 115 -4.22 7.33 4.93
CA PHE A 115 -4.26 6.01 4.30
C PHE A 115 -3.23 5.04 4.88
N ILE A 116 -1.98 5.48 5.07
CA ILE A 116 -0.92 4.66 5.69
C ILE A 116 -1.25 4.34 7.14
N ALA A 117 -1.74 5.32 7.92
CA ALA A 117 -2.10 5.10 9.32
C ALA A 117 -3.23 4.07 9.46
N ALA A 118 -4.30 4.22 8.68
CA ALA A 118 -5.40 3.25 8.63
C ALA A 118 -4.92 1.86 8.19
N GLY A 119 -4.02 1.81 7.21
CA GLY A 119 -3.42 0.58 6.71
C GLY A 119 -2.53 -0.15 7.72
N LEU A 120 -1.70 0.59 8.46
CA LEU A 120 -0.84 0.03 9.52
C LEU A 120 -1.66 -0.51 10.69
N LEU A 121 -2.71 0.22 11.10
CA LEU A 121 -3.64 -0.25 12.12
C LEU A 121 -4.33 -1.54 11.67
N THR A 122 -4.87 -1.56 10.45
CA THR A 122 -5.52 -2.75 9.87
C THR A 122 -4.56 -3.94 9.79
N SER A 123 -3.33 -3.71 9.32
CA SER A 123 -2.31 -4.77 9.22
C SER A 123 -1.99 -5.36 10.58
N THR A 124 -1.87 -4.51 11.61
CA THR A 124 -1.62 -4.93 12.99
C THR A 124 -2.73 -5.85 13.50
N VAL A 125 -3.99 -5.44 13.33
CA VAL A 125 -5.16 -6.24 13.73
C VAL A 125 -5.16 -7.60 13.03
N VAL A 126 -4.93 -7.63 11.71
CA VAL A 126 -4.93 -8.88 10.95
C VAL A 126 -3.78 -9.81 11.36
N LEU A 127 -2.57 -9.28 11.55
CA LEU A 127 -1.43 -10.08 11.98
C LEU A 127 -1.64 -10.69 13.38
N LEU A 128 -2.22 -9.92 14.32
CA LEU A 128 -2.59 -10.41 15.65
C LEU A 128 -3.66 -11.50 15.57
N TRP A 129 -4.69 -11.29 14.73
CA TRP A 129 -5.76 -12.26 14.52
C TRP A 129 -5.24 -13.59 13.95
N VAL A 130 -4.39 -13.53 12.91
CA VAL A 130 -3.80 -14.72 12.30
C VAL A 130 -2.89 -15.45 13.29
N ARG A 131 -2.11 -14.73 14.10
CA ARG A 131 -1.28 -15.32 15.16
C ARG A 131 -2.13 -16.06 16.18
N ARG A 132 -3.19 -15.41 16.71
CA ARG A 132 -4.11 -16.02 17.67
C ARG A 132 -4.78 -17.28 17.12
N ALA A 133 -5.26 -17.23 15.88
CA ALA A 133 -5.91 -18.37 15.22
C ALA A 133 -4.95 -19.55 14.99
N SER A 134 -3.65 -19.30 14.90
CA SER A 134 -2.63 -20.34 14.73
C SER A 134 -2.30 -21.01 16.06
N SER A 135 -2.26 -20.27 17.17
CA SER A 135 -2.02 -20.82 18.52
C SER A 135 -3.18 -21.67 19.06
N ALA A 136 -4.41 -21.44 18.61
CA ALA A 136 -5.57 -22.25 19.03
C ALA A 136 -5.65 -23.64 18.37
N ARG A 137 -4.78 -23.92 17.39
CA ARG A 137 -4.76 -25.17 16.61
C ARG A 137 -3.65 -26.14 17.01
N THR A 138 -2.79 -25.73 17.94
CA THR A 138 -1.68 -26.51 18.49
C THR A 138 -2.02 -26.94 19.90
#